data_AF-A0A161M9N3-F1
#
_entry.id   AF-A0A161M9N3-F1
#
_cell.length_a   1.000
_cell.length_b   1.000
_cell.length_c   1.000
_cell.angle_alpha   90.00
_cell.angle_beta   90.00
_cell.angle_gamma   90.00
#
_symmetry.space_group_name_H-M   'P 1'
#
loop_
_entity.id
_entity.type
_entity.pdbx_description
1 polymer ?
#
loop_
_entity_poly.entity_id
_entity_poly.type
_entity_poly.pdbx_seq_one_letter_code
_entity_poly.pdbx_strand_id
1 'polypeptide(L)'
;RKMINKVTVLERKVTKLAIGLEGGFEPDKNNIEVTEVHSIVILPEFTTIPWPNNRLPQVVISSVQGILDADSASKLAEIEALSGTWDGEARVISKHAATLVQLDNGKKIPPQGWKCEKCDLDNNLWLNLTDGAIFCGRKFYDGTGGNEHALQHYRETGYPLAVKLGTITREGKGDVYSYDEDDMVEDPYLVQHLSLFWHQYSIIRKNR
;
A
#
# COMPACT_ATOMS: atom_id res chain seq x y z
N ARG A 1 10.94 0.66 43.73
CA ARG A 1 9.94 0.12 42.77
C ARG A 1 10.52 0.30 41.37
N LYS A 2 10.83 -0.81 40.69
CA LYS A 2 11.50 -0.84 39.38
C LYS A 2 10.68 -0.03 38.36
N MET A 3 11.29 0.98 37.75
CA MET A 3 10.73 1.64 36.58
C MET A 3 10.85 0.66 35.42
N ILE A 4 9.72 0.21 34.89
CA ILE A 4 9.66 -0.65 33.72
C ILE A 4 9.73 0.29 32.52
N ASN A 5 10.94 0.57 32.03
CA ASN A 5 11.13 1.19 30.72
C ASN A 5 10.61 0.21 29.68
N LYS A 6 9.49 0.54 29.04
CA LYS A 6 8.97 -0.23 27.92
C LYS A 6 9.82 0.15 26.71
N VAL A 7 10.94 -0.55 26.53
CA VAL A 7 11.75 -0.50 25.31
C VAL A 7 10.92 -1.14 24.20
N THR A 8 10.26 -0.32 23.39
CA THR A 8 9.69 -0.79 22.12
C THR A 8 10.83 -0.90 21.12
N VAL A 9 11.35 -2.12 20.96
CA VAL A 9 12.27 -2.48 19.88
C VAL A 9 11.47 -2.38 18.58
N LEU A 10 11.59 -1.25 17.88
CA LEU A 10 11.22 -1.18 16.48
C LEU A 10 12.39 -1.78 15.71
N GLU A 11 12.32 -3.09 15.46
CA GLU A 11 13.13 -3.71 14.42
C GLU A 11 12.92 -2.89 13.15
N ARG A 12 13.99 -2.35 12.56
CA ARG A 12 13.94 -1.92 11.17
C ARG A 12 13.59 -3.16 10.38
N LYS A 13 12.30 -3.34 10.09
CA LYS A 13 11.85 -4.29 9.09
C LYS A 13 12.57 -3.90 7.82
N VAL A 14 13.35 -4.83 7.28
CA VAL A 14 13.93 -4.71 5.94
C VAL A 14 12.79 -4.32 5.00
N THR A 15 12.79 -3.09 4.52
CA THR A 15 11.73 -2.54 3.67
C THR A 15 11.99 -2.79 2.18
N LYS A 16 13.21 -3.22 1.82
CA LYS A 16 13.65 -3.45 0.44
C LYS A 16 14.49 -4.73 0.34
N LEU A 17 14.22 -5.57 -0.65
CA LEU A 17 15.06 -6.72 -1.03
C LEU A 17 16.20 -6.26 -1.95
N ALA A 18 17.01 -5.30 -1.51
CA ALA A 18 18.15 -4.79 -2.28
C ALA A 18 19.43 -4.90 -1.44
N ILE A 19 20.49 -5.50 -1.98
CA ILE A 19 21.81 -5.57 -1.31
C ILE A 19 22.64 -4.36 -1.77
N GLY A 20 23.02 -3.48 -0.86
CA GLY A 20 23.97 -2.38 -1.13
C GLY A 20 23.38 -1.06 -1.69
N LEU A 21 22.07 -0.83 -1.62
CA LEU A 21 21.42 0.44 -1.96
C LEU A 21 20.86 1.15 -0.71
N GLU A 22 20.64 2.47 -0.78
CA GLU A 22 20.08 3.25 0.33
C GLU A 22 18.66 2.74 0.71
N GLY A 23 18.55 2.14 1.91
CA GLY A 23 17.35 1.45 2.39
C GLY A 23 17.28 -0.05 2.09
N GLY A 24 18.36 -0.63 1.55
CA GLY A 24 18.58 -2.07 1.39
C GLY A 24 19.30 -2.72 2.57
N PHE A 25 19.56 -4.04 2.47
CA PHE A 25 20.33 -4.79 3.45
C PHE A 25 21.83 -4.45 3.32
N GLU A 26 22.38 -3.76 4.32
CA GLU A 26 23.80 -3.41 4.40
C GLU A 26 24.46 -4.24 5.53
N PRO A 27 25.24 -5.29 5.21
CA PRO A 27 25.78 -6.21 6.22
C PRO A 27 26.85 -5.60 7.14
N ASP A 28 27.42 -4.43 6.78
CA ASP A 28 28.56 -3.82 7.50
C ASP A 28 28.22 -2.51 8.26
N LYS A 29 26.97 -2.03 8.26
CA LYS A 29 26.58 -0.87 9.08
C LYS A 29 26.01 -1.31 10.42
N ASN A 30 26.79 -1.08 11.48
CA ASN A 30 26.34 -1.17 12.88
C ASN A 30 24.91 -0.64 13.03
N ASN A 31 24.05 -1.44 13.68
CA ASN A 31 22.69 -1.07 14.08
C ASN A 31 22.64 0.36 14.61
N ILE A 32 22.03 1.27 13.86
CA ILE A 32 21.76 2.62 14.33
C ILE A 32 20.54 2.51 15.25
N GLU A 33 20.76 2.51 16.55
CA GLU A 33 19.68 2.59 17.54
C GLU A 33 19.09 4.00 17.53
N VAL A 34 17.93 4.15 16.88
CA VAL A 34 17.15 5.39 16.92
C VAL A 34 16.24 5.34 18.15
N THR A 35 16.41 6.28 19.07
CA THR A 35 15.57 6.40 20.27
C THR A 35 14.72 7.66 20.17
N GLU A 36 13.40 7.50 20.10
CA GLU A 36 12.46 8.61 20.12
C GLU A 36 12.10 8.99 21.56
N VAL A 37 12.33 10.24 21.94
CA VAL A 37 12.04 10.76 23.28
C VAL A 37 11.04 11.90 23.17
N HIS A 38 9.91 11.77 23.87
CA HIS A 38 8.82 12.73 23.84
C HIS A 38 8.75 13.53 25.15
N SER A 39 8.39 14.81 25.05
CA SER A 39 8.15 15.66 26.23
C SER A 39 7.12 16.75 25.94
N ILE A 40 6.43 17.20 26.97
CA ILE A 40 5.47 18.31 26.92
C ILE A 40 6.21 19.56 27.39
N VAL A 41 6.20 20.61 26.58
CA VAL A 41 6.87 21.88 26.90
C VAL A 41 5.81 22.96 27.10
N ILE A 42 5.81 23.60 28.26
CA ILE A 42 4.90 24.68 28.62
C ILE A 42 5.63 26.02 28.47
N LEU A 43 5.07 26.90 27.65
CA LEU A 43 5.57 28.26 27.40
C LEU A 43 4.87 29.28 28.32
N PRO A 44 5.51 30.45 28.59
CA PRO A 44 6.82 30.88 28.08
C PRO A 44 8.03 30.36 28.85
N GLU A 45 7.86 29.74 30.02
CA GLU A 45 8.96 29.35 30.92
C GLU A 45 9.72 28.09 30.46
N PHE A 46 9.35 27.49 29.32
CA PHE A 46 9.90 26.24 28.78
C PHE A 46 9.93 25.11 29.82
N THR A 47 8.88 25.00 30.63
CA THR A 47 8.77 23.91 31.61
C THR A 47 8.55 22.60 30.87
N THR A 48 9.54 21.69 30.94
CA THR A 48 9.53 20.41 30.22
C THR A 48 9.11 19.27 31.14
N ILE A 49 8.07 18.55 30.74
CA ILE A 49 7.56 17.36 31.43
C ILE A 49 7.85 16.13 30.56
N PRO A 50 8.59 15.12 31.05
CA PRO A 50 8.89 13.92 30.27
C PRO A 50 7.62 13.09 30.03
N TRP A 51 7.53 12.45 28.86
CA TRP A 51 6.44 11.54 28.50
C TRP A 51 6.95 10.09 28.41
N PRO A 52 6.18 9.08 28.86
CA PRO A 52 4.83 9.13 29.44
C PRO A 52 4.80 9.56 30.92
N ASN A 53 3.74 10.27 31.33
CA ASN A 53 3.55 10.70 32.71
C ASN A 53 2.09 10.54 33.18
N ASN A 54 1.85 9.50 33.98
CA ASN A 54 0.53 9.14 34.49
C ASN A 54 -0.01 10.07 35.59
N ARG A 55 0.75 11.11 35.97
CA ARG A 55 0.31 12.12 36.94
C ARG A 55 -0.37 13.32 36.28
N LEU A 56 -0.38 13.37 34.95
CA LEU A 56 -1.05 14.41 34.18
C LEU A 56 -2.56 14.17 34.15
N PRO A 57 -3.37 15.23 34.00
CA PRO A 57 -4.81 15.09 33.82
C PRO A 57 -5.15 14.21 32.61
N GLN A 58 -6.22 13.42 32.72
CA GLN A 58 -6.64 12.50 31.67
C GLN A 58 -6.83 13.19 30.31
N VAL A 59 -7.36 14.41 30.30
CA VAL A 59 -7.52 15.22 29.08
C VAL A 59 -6.18 15.41 28.36
N VAL A 60 -5.11 15.73 29.09
CA VAL A 60 -3.77 15.93 28.52
C VAL A 60 -3.21 14.63 27.98
N ILE A 61 -3.41 13.53 28.72
CA ILE A 61 -2.97 12.19 28.30
C ILE A 61 -3.65 11.79 27.00
N SER A 62 -4.97 11.95 26.92
CA SER A 62 -5.75 11.65 25.70
C SER A 62 -5.35 12.52 24.52
N SER A 63 -5.06 13.80 24.73
CA SER A 63 -4.60 14.69 23.66
C SER A 63 -3.23 14.30 23.13
N VAL A 64 -2.27 14.00 24.00
CA VAL A 64 -0.93 13.54 23.58
C VAL A 64 -1.03 12.22 22.84
N GLN A 65 -1.83 11.27 23.34
CA GLN A 65 -2.05 9.99 22.69
C GLN A 65 -2.69 10.17 21.31
N GLY A 66 -3.69 11.04 21.17
CA GLY A 66 -4.30 11.37 19.87
C GLY A 66 -3.32 11.99 18.88
N ILE A 67 -2.32 12.75 19.33
CA ILE A 67 -1.25 13.29 18.47
C ILE A 67 -0.26 12.19 18.06
N LEU A 68 0.12 11.30 18.98
CA LEU A 68 1.03 10.18 18.69
C LEU A 68 0.40 9.13 17.77
N ASP A 69 -0.91 8.92 17.90
CA ASP A 69 -1.68 7.98 17.08
C ASP A 69 -2.15 8.60 15.75
N ALA A 70 -2.12 9.93 15.63
CA ALA A 70 -2.43 10.58 14.36
C ALA A 70 -1.32 10.29 13.35
N ASP A 71 -1.67 9.54 12.29
CA ASP A 71 -0.76 9.32 11.17
C ASP A 71 -0.40 10.67 10.54
N SER A 72 0.86 11.08 10.72
CA SER A 72 1.36 12.30 10.10
C SER A 72 1.27 12.18 8.58
N ALA A 73 0.93 13.26 7.89
CA ALA A 73 0.90 13.31 6.43
C ALA A 73 2.23 12.85 5.81
N SER A 74 3.35 13.07 6.51
CA SER A 74 4.68 12.61 6.13
C SER A 74 4.79 11.08 6.15
N LYS A 75 4.20 10.41 7.13
CA LYS A 75 4.21 8.94 7.23
C LYS A 75 3.30 8.30 6.19
N LEU A 76 2.15 8.92 5.89
CA LEU A 76 1.29 8.50 4.78
C LEU A 76 1.99 8.69 3.42
N ALA A 77 2.65 9.83 3.21
CA ALA A 77 3.44 10.10 2.01
C ALA A 77 4.66 9.18 1.88
N GLU A 78 5.29 8.80 2.99
CA GLU A 78 6.37 7.81 3.01
C GLU A 78 5.84 6.41 2.67
N ILE A 79 4.69 6.00 3.22
CA ILE A 79 4.02 4.75 2.86
C ILE A 79 3.62 4.75 1.37
N GLU A 80 3.12 5.86 0.84
CA GLU A 80 2.78 6.02 -0.58
C GLU A 80 4.03 6.01 -1.47
N ALA A 81 5.11 6.66 -1.06
CA ALA A 81 6.39 6.64 -1.77
C ALA A 81 7.00 5.22 -1.79
N LEU A 82 6.85 4.48 -0.68
CA LEU A 82 7.29 3.09 -0.57
C LEU A 82 6.35 2.12 -1.31
N SER A 83 5.10 2.50 -1.57
CA SER A 83 4.14 1.69 -2.34
C SER A 83 4.49 1.57 -3.84
N GLY A 84 5.49 2.31 -4.32
CA GLY A 84 5.96 2.25 -5.72
C GLY A 84 7.19 1.36 -5.96
N THR A 85 7.94 0.97 -4.93
CA THR A 85 9.30 0.44 -5.06
C THR A 85 9.44 -0.96 -4.44
N TRP A 86 8.81 -1.97 -5.05
CA TRP A 86 8.93 -3.35 -4.58
C TRP A 86 10.33 -3.95 -4.86
N ASP A 87 11.07 -3.39 -5.85
CA ASP A 87 12.44 -3.81 -6.21
C ASP A 87 13.48 -2.66 -6.21
N GLY A 88 13.05 -1.40 -6.05
CA GLY A 88 13.97 -0.26 -6.16
C GLY A 88 14.42 0.08 -7.59
N GLU A 89 14.02 -0.73 -8.59
CA GLU A 89 14.01 -0.32 -10.00
C GLU A 89 12.69 0.40 -10.34
N ALA A 90 12.77 1.41 -11.20
CA ALA A 90 11.57 2.09 -11.70
C ALA A 90 10.72 1.11 -12.50
N ARG A 91 9.42 1.03 -12.19
CA ARG A 91 8.49 0.16 -12.94
C ARG A 91 8.55 0.51 -14.43
N VAL A 92 8.67 -0.52 -15.26
CA VAL A 92 8.66 -0.36 -16.71
C VAL A 92 7.21 -0.24 -17.18
N ILE A 93 6.96 0.63 -18.16
CA ILE A 93 5.64 0.72 -18.79
C ILE A 93 5.33 -0.61 -19.48
N SER A 94 4.19 -1.20 -19.16
CA SER A 94 3.80 -2.48 -19.78
C SER A 94 3.66 -2.33 -21.29
N LYS A 95 4.14 -3.33 -22.03
CA LYS A 95 3.89 -3.45 -23.47
C LYS A 95 2.40 -3.54 -23.83
N HIS A 96 1.55 -3.93 -22.87
CA HIS A 96 0.11 -4.07 -23.05
C HIS A 96 -0.67 -2.79 -22.75
N ALA A 97 -0.09 -1.83 -22.02
CA ALA A 97 -0.82 -0.66 -21.51
C ALA A 97 -1.48 0.16 -22.63
N ALA A 98 -0.80 0.37 -23.76
CA ALA A 98 -1.33 1.19 -24.86
C ALA A 98 -2.35 0.45 -25.75
N THR A 99 -2.30 -0.88 -25.78
CA THR A 99 -3.10 -1.72 -26.69
C THR A 99 -4.08 -2.62 -25.95
N LEU A 100 -4.31 -2.36 -24.66
CA LEU A 100 -5.18 -3.18 -23.85
C LEU A 100 -6.62 -3.06 -24.37
N VAL A 101 -7.18 -4.19 -24.79
CA VAL A 101 -8.58 -4.27 -25.21
C VAL A 101 -9.42 -4.56 -23.97
N GLN A 102 -10.37 -3.67 -23.66
CA GLN A 102 -11.32 -3.88 -22.57
C GLN A 102 -12.67 -4.35 -23.11
N LEU A 103 -13.27 -5.31 -22.41
CA LEU A 103 -14.60 -5.83 -22.72
C LEU A 103 -15.67 -4.98 -22.05
N ASP A 104 -16.65 -4.54 -22.84
CA ASP A 104 -17.86 -3.93 -22.30
C ASP A 104 -18.87 -5.02 -21.92
N ASN A 105 -18.72 -5.54 -20.71
CA ASN A 105 -19.58 -6.57 -20.13
C ASN A 105 -20.59 -6.00 -19.13
N GLY A 106 -20.74 -4.68 -19.05
CA GLY A 106 -21.64 -3.99 -18.12
C GLY A 106 -21.24 -4.09 -16.64
N LYS A 107 -20.05 -4.62 -16.32
CA LYS A 107 -19.61 -4.81 -14.94
C LYS A 107 -19.29 -3.47 -14.28
N LYS A 108 -19.83 -3.28 -13.07
CA LYS A 108 -19.60 -2.10 -12.24
C LYS A 108 -19.03 -2.52 -10.91
N ILE A 109 -17.90 -1.91 -10.55
CA ILE A 109 -17.16 -2.28 -9.35
C ILE A 109 -17.54 -1.30 -8.23
N PRO A 110 -18.00 -1.82 -7.07
CA PRO A 110 -18.35 -0.98 -5.93
C PRO A 110 -17.09 -0.34 -5.33
N PRO A 111 -17.24 0.75 -4.55
CA PRO A 111 -16.10 1.42 -3.93
C PRO A 111 -15.38 0.64 -2.84
N GLN A 112 -16.01 -0.40 -2.31
CA GLN A 112 -15.52 -1.21 -1.19
C GLN A 112 -16.26 -2.55 -1.14
N GLY A 113 -15.81 -3.46 -0.27
CA GLY A 113 -16.46 -4.75 -0.04
C GLY A 113 -16.24 -5.76 -1.17
N TRP A 114 -15.10 -5.67 -1.84
CA TRP A 114 -14.74 -6.62 -2.89
C TRP A 114 -14.47 -8.00 -2.32
N LYS A 115 -14.71 -9.00 -3.15
CA LYS A 115 -14.48 -10.40 -2.82
C LYS A 115 -13.98 -11.12 -4.07
N CYS A 116 -13.15 -12.12 -3.88
CA CYS A 116 -12.76 -13.02 -4.95
C CYS A 116 -14.00 -13.73 -5.53
N GLU A 117 -14.09 -13.81 -6.85
CA GLU A 117 -15.23 -14.47 -7.51
C GLU A 117 -15.18 -16.01 -7.45
N LYS A 118 -14.03 -16.60 -7.07
CA LYS A 118 -13.84 -18.06 -6.95
C LYS A 118 -13.68 -18.56 -5.50
N CYS A 119 -13.55 -17.68 -4.50
CA CYS A 119 -13.43 -18.10 -3.09
C CYS A 119 -13.87 -17.03 -2.09
N ASP A 120 -13.70 -17.30 -0.80
CA ASP A 120 -14.18 -16.43 0.28
C ASP A 120 -13.26 -15.26 0.66
N LEU A 121 -12.11 -15.10 -0.01
CA LEU A 121 -11.15 -14.05 0.31
C LEU A 121 -11.68 -12.65 -0.07
N ASP A 122 -11.49 -11.71 0.85
CA ASP A 122 -11.82 -10.28 0.73
C ASP A 122 -10.57 -9.38 0.71
N ASN A 123 -9.39 -9.98 0.80
CA ASN A 123 -8.09 -9.32 0.81
C ASN A 123 -7.17 -9.86 -0.31
N ASN A 124 -6.08 -9.13 -0.58
CA ASN A 124 -5.13 -9.44 -1.67
C ASN A 124 -5.85 -9.70 -3.01
N LEU A 125 -6.75 -8.79 -3.36
CA LEU A 125 -7.60 -8.90 -4.54
C LEU A 125 -7.00 -8.10 -5.70
N TRP A 126 -7.13 -8.67 -6.90
CA TRP A 126 -6.62 -8.13 -8.14
C TRP A 126 -7.78 -8.02 -9.12
N LEU A 127 -7.94 -6.83 -9.67
CA LEU A 127 -8.92 -6.49 -10.68
C LEU A 127 -8.27 -6.62 -12.06
N ASN A 128 -8.75 -7.54 -12.88
CA ASN A 128 -8.31 -7.65 -14.27
C ASN A 128 -8.81 -6.44 -15.08
N LEU A 129 -7.90 -5.77 -15.79
CA LEU A 129 -8.20 -4.55 -16.53
C LEU A 129 -8.91 -4.81 -17.87
N THR A 130 -8.95 -6.05 -18.36
CA THR A 130 -9.65 -6.41 -19.60
C THR A 130 -11.14 -6.63 -19.36
N ASP A 131 -11.53 -7.42 -18.37
CA ASP A 131 -12.92 -7.85 -18.18
C ASP A 131 -13.52 -7.44 -16.83
N GLY A 132 -12.76 -6.77 -15.98
CA GLY A 132 -13.22 -6.30 -14.69
C GLY A 132 -13.40 -7.42 -13.65
N ALA A 133 -12.87 -8.62 -13.88
CA ALA A 133 -12.95 -9.72 -12.92
C ALA A 133 -12.06 -9.49 -11.68
N ILE A 134 -12.57 -9.87 -10.51
CA ILE A 134 -11.89 -9.71 -9.23
C ILE A 134 -11.51 -11.08 -8.67
N PHE A 135 -10.20 -11.31 -8.53
CA PHE A 135 -9.67 -12.57 -8.03
C PHE A 135 -8.56 -12.36 -7.00
N CYS A 136 -8.41 -13.31 -6.08
CA CYS A 136 -7.32 -13.29 -5.11
C CYS A 136 -5.96 -13.58 -5.77
N GLY A 137 -4.91 -12.96 -5.22
CA GLY A 137 -3.54 -13.07 -5.69
C GLY A 137 -2.87 -14.42 -5.41
N ARG A 138 -1.54 -14.45 -5.56
CA ARG A 138 -0.72 -15.66 -5.39
C ARG A 138 -0.69 -16.15 -3.95
N LYS A 139 -0.45 -17.44 -3.78
CA LYS A 139 -0.18 -18.06 -2.49
C LYS A 139 1.28 -17.83 -2.10
N PHE A 140 1.53 -17.48 -0.85
CA PHE A 140 2.88 -17.35 -0.31
C PHE A 140 3.39 -18.69 0.22
N TYR A 141 4.72 -18.83 0.32
CA TYR A 141 5.38 -20.06 0.78
C TYR A 141 5.03 -20.44 2.22
N ASP A 142 4.65 -19.48 3.05
CA ASP A 142 4.19 -19.68 4.43
C ASP A 142 2.74 -20.18 4.51
N GLY A 143 2.08 -20.39 3.37
CA GLY A 143 0.69 -20.83 3.27
C GLY A 143 -0.34 -19.72 3.33
N THR A 144 0.07 -18.46 3.57
CA THR A 144 -0.79 -17.28 3.57
C THR A 144 -0.89 -16.64 2.17
N GLY A 145 -1.58 -15.51 2.03
CA GLY A 145 -1.78 -14.83 0.75
C GLY A 145 -3.12 -15.18 0.11
N GLY A 146 -3.10 -15.47 -1.21
CA GLY A 146 -4.29 -15.86 -1.97
C GLY A 146 -4.28 -17.31 -2.45
N ASN A 147 -5.25 -17.65 -3.29
CA ASN A 147 -5.43 -18.99 -3.88
C ASN A 147 -5.10 -19.03 -5.38
N GLU A 148 -4.33 -18.07 -5.89
CA GLU A 148 -3.87 -18.00 -7.28
C GLU A 148 -4.96 -17.82 -8.35
N HIS A 149 -6.20 -17.52 -7.96
CA HIS A 149 -7.32 -17.39 -8.90
C HIS A 149 -7.10 -16.32 -9.97
N ALA A 150 -6.37 -15.25 -9.67
CA ALA A 150 -6.06 -14.21 -10.65
C ALA A 150 -5.08 -14.72 -11.73
N LEU A 151 -4.08 -15.52 -11.33
CA LEU A 151 -3.16 -16.20 -12.26
C LEU A 151 -3.88 -17.29 -13.06
N GLN A 152 -4.78 -18.05 -12.42
CA GLN A 152 -5.60 -19.04 -13.10
C GLN A 152 -6.48 -18.38 -14.16
N HIS A 153 -7.11 -17.26 -13.82
CA HIS A 153 -7.92 -16.51 -14.77
C HIS A 153 -7.08 -16.04 -15.98
N TYR A 154 -5.88 -15.50 -15.75
CA TYR A 154 -4.95 -15.19 -16.85
C TYR A 154 -4.64 -16.39 -17.73
N ARG A 155 -4.38 -17.58 -17.15
CA ARG A 155 -4.13 -18.81 -17.92
C ARG A 155 -5.34 -19.24 -18.76
N GLU A 156 -6.55 -18.94 -18.30
CA GLU A 156 -7.81 -19.27 -18.97
C GLU A 156 -8.16 -18.27 -20.10
N THR A 157 -7.85 -16.98 -19.92
CA THR A 157 -8.31 -15.90 -20.83
C THR A 157 -7.21 -15.22 -21.64
N GLY A 158 -5.97 -15.25 -21.15
CA GLY A 158 -4.86 -14.48 -21.69
C GLY A 158 -4.90 -12.99 -21.35
N TYR A 159 -5.75 -12.54 -20.43
CA TYR A 159 -5.89 -11.12 -20.09
C TYR A 159 -4.74 -10.62 -19.20
N PRO A 160 -3.81 -9.80 -19.73
CA PRO A 160 -2.46 -9.71 -19.18
C PRO A 160 -2.33 -8.81 -17.96
N LEU A 161 -3.16 -7.77 -17.83
CA LEU A 161 -2.99 -6.73 -16.82
C LEU A 161 -4.04 -6.83 -15.71
N ALA A 162 -3.58 -6.75 -14.47
CA ALA A 162 -4.44 -6.61 -13.30
C ALA A 162 -3.90 -5.56 -12.33
N VAL A 163 -4.81 -4.81 -11.71
CA VAL A 163 -4.47 -3.81 -10.68
C VAL A 163 -4.89 -4.32 -9.29
N LYS A 164 -4.05 -4.11 -8.29
CA LYS A 164 -4.34 -4.50 -6.91
C LYS A 164 -5.40 -3.57 -6.31
N LEU A 165 -6.47 -4.16 -5.79
CA LEU A 165 -7.51 -3.41 -5.10
C LEU A 165 -6.98 -2.93 -3.74
N GLY A 166 -7.32 -1.68 -3.39
CA GLY A 166 -6.85 -1.00 -2.19
C GLY A 166 -5.57 -0.17 -2.36
N THR A 167 -4.89 -0.25 -3.50
CA THR A 167 -3.69 0.57 -3.79
C THR A 167 -3.94 1.68 -4.81
N ILE A 168 -5.15 1.74 -5.36
CA ILE A 168 -5.58 2.76 -6.33
C ILE A 168 -5.77 4.10 -5.61
N THR A 169 -4.93 5.07 -5.93
CA THR A 169 -5.00 6.44 -5.40
C THR A 169 -5.93 7.32 -6.23
N ARG A 170 -6.35 8.47 -5.67
CA ARG A 170 -7.20 9.45 -6.39
C ARG A 170 -6.56 10.02 -7.65
N GLU A 171 -5.23 10.04 -7.69
CA GLU A 171 -4.43 10.48 -8.84
C GLU A 171 -4.42 9.46 -9.97
N GLY A 172 -5.01 8.28 -9.74
CA GLY A 172 -5.09 7.22 -10.75
C GLY A 172 -3.82 6.39 -10.86
N LYS A 173 -3.00 6.37 -9.81
CA LYS A 173 -1.89 5.44 -9.67
C LYS A 173 -2.34 4.22 -8.89
N GLY A 174 -1.75 3.07 -9.17
CA GLY A 174 -2.00 1.84 -8.45
C GLY A 174 -0.95 0.78 -8.77
N ASP A 175 -0.98 -0.30 -8.01
CA ASP A 175 -0.11 -1.45 -8.24
C ASP A 175 -0.65 -2.29 -9.37
N VAL A 176 -0.06 -2.15 -10.56
CA VAL A 176 -0.41 -2.93 -11.74
C VAL A 176 0.61 -4.06 -11.92
N TYR A 177 0.11 -5.25 -12.17
CA TYR A 177 0.89 -6.44 -12.46
C TYR A 177 0.57 -6.94 -13.85
N SER A 178 1.61 -7.31 -14.59
CA SER A 178 1.51 -7.95 -15.89
C SER A 178 1.84 -9.42 -15.75
N TYR A 179 0.85 -10.29 -16.00
CA TYR A 179 1.07 -11.73 -15.97
C TYR A 179 1.90 -12.25 -17.13
N ASP A 180 1.92 -11.51 -18.24
CA ASP A 180 2.71 -11.86 -19.42
C ASP A 180 4.18 -11.42 -19.29
N GLU A 181 4.43 -10.32 -18.57
CA GLU A 181 5.80 -9.85 -18.25
C GLU A 181 6.31 -10.42 -16.91
N ASP A 182 5.44 -11.11 -16.17
CA ASP A 182 5.65 -11.66 -14.82
C ASP A 182 6.15 -10.62 -13.80
N ASP A 183 5.82 -9.34 -13.99
CA ASP A 183 6.39 -8.22 -13.23
C ASP A 183 5.37 -7.12 -12.89
N MET A 184 5.73 -6.30 -11.89
CA MET A 184 5.06 -5.04 -11.56
C MET A 184 5.37 -3.99 -12.64
N VAL A 185 4.33 -3.47 -13.26
CA VAL A 185 4.44 -2.57 -14.41
C VAL A 185 3.78 -1.22 -14.13
N GLU A 186 4.15 -0.23 -14.93
CA GLU A 186 3.42 1.03 -15.01
C GLU A 186 2.37 0.95 -16.13
N ASP A 187 1.17 1.46 -15.84
CA ASP A 187 0.12 1.68 -16.82
C ASP A 187 -0.24 3.18 -16.86
N PRO A 188 0.32 3.94 -17.81
CA PRO A 188 0.02 5.36 -17.98
C PRO A 188 -1.47 5.64 -18.29
N TYR A 189 -2.21 4.61 -18.71
CA TYR A 189 -3.63 4.69 -19.06
C TYR A 189 -4.54 4.11 -17.98
N LEU A 190 -4.02 3.84 -16.78
CA LEU A 190 -4.77 3.19 -15.70
C LEU A 190 -6.10 3.90 -15.39
N VAL A 191 -6.12 5.23 -15.36
CA VAL A 191 -7.37 6.01 -15.18
C VAL A 191 -8.39 5.70 -16.27
N GLN A 192 -7.94 5.60 -17.53
CA GLN A 192 -8.80 5.29 -18.66
C GLN A 192 -9.34 3.88 -18.54
N HIS A 193 -8.48 2.92 -18.20
CA HIS A 193 -8.88 1.53 -18.00
C HIS A 193 -9.88 1.36 -16.85
N LEU A 194 -9.67 2.07 -15.73
CA LEU A 194 -10.59 2.04 -14.59
C LEU A 194 -11.93 2.74 -14.87
N SER A 195 -11.96 3.73 -15.76
CA SER A 195 -13.16 4.51 -16.05
C SER A 195 -14.33 3.69 -16.63
N LEU A 196 -14.03 2.53 -17.23
CA LEU A 196 -15.04 1.62 -17.76
C LEU A 196 -15.82 0.91 -16.64
N PHE A 197 -15.08 0.46 -15.62
CA PHE A 197 -15.63 -0.31 -14.50
C PHE A 197 -16.10 0.57 -13.34
N TRP A 198 -15.57 1.79 -13.22
CA TRP A 198 -15.76 2.64 -12.05
C TRP A 198 -16.32 4.03 -12.39
N HIS A 199 -17.50 4.35 -11.84
CA HIS A 199 -18.20 5.61 -12.13
C HIS A 199 -17.47 6.88 -11.67
N GLN A 200 -16.72 6.83 -10.57
CA GLN A 200 -15.93 7.96 -10.07
C GLN A 200 -14.86 8.46 -11.06
N TYR A 201 -14.26 7.56 -11.84
CA TYR A 201 -13.27 7.93 -12.87
C TYR A 201 -13.93 8.28 -14.21
N SER A 202 -15.16 7.82 -14.46
CA SER A 202 -15.95 8.25 -15.62
C SER A 202 -16.22 9.76 -15.64
N ILE A 203 -16.21 10.43 -14.49
CA ILE A 203 -16.43 11.89 -14.37
C ILE A 203 -15.22 12.69 -14.86
N ILE A 204 -13.99 12.18 -14.67
CA ILE A 204 -12.75 12.86 -15.07
C ILE A 204 -12.66 13.01 -16.61
N ARG A 205 -13.27 12.09 -17.38
CA ARG A 205 -13.34 12.19 -18.85
C ARG A 205 -14.22 13.33 -19.37
N LYS A 206 -15.15 13.88 -18.58
CA LYS A 206 -16.07 14.94 -19.06
C LYS A 206 -15.51 16.37 -18.95
N ASN A 207 -14.40 16.56 -18.23
CA ASN A 207 -13.81 17.88 -17.95
C ASN A 207 -12.48 18.12 -18.69
N ARG A 208 -12.23 17.43 -19.80
CA ARG A 208 -11.14 17.73 -20.73
C ARG A 208 -11.68 18.07 -22.10
#